data_AF-A0AAW1CUE4-F1
#
_entry.id   AF-A0AAW1CUE4-F1
#
_cell.length_a   1.000
_cell.length_b   1.000
_cell.length_c   1.000
_cell.angle_alpha   90.00
_cell.angle_beta   90.00
_cell.angle_gamma   90.00
#
_symmetry.space_group_name_H-M   'P 1'
#
loop_
_entity.id
_entity.type
_entity.pdbx_description
1 polymer ?
#
loop_
_entity_poly.entity_id
_entity_poly.type
_entity_poly.pdbx_seq_one_letter_code
_entity_poly.pdbx_strand_id
1 'polypeptide(L)'
;MKGIYFHVNIEDILQKAFCLMFHIDESGDHSQIRYILPEDDLYQLYYDKRGNKLFEISCLERRELDHAMAWFSTLGGAFSALGDTFEYCAIMAGKISQQQFLLALRLGDPNLVARCKLYMALSLIQQRKFSLAKKLIKSQCIIAKKEYERDKRLLTMCHGIWTKWKYDKKQAKINGLL
;
A
#
# COMPACT_ATOMS: atom_id res chain seq x y z
N MET A 1 -37.60 -34.51 -9.50
CA MET A 1 -36.35 -35.06 -8.95
C MET A 1 -35.63 -33.93 -8.21
N LYS A 2 -35.19 -34.20 -6.98
CA LYS A 2 -34.55 -33.24 -6.07
C LYS A 2 -33.13 -32.92 -6.58
N GLY A 3 -32.77 -31.64 -6.61
CA GLY A 3 -31.40 -31.20 -6.89
C GLY A 3 -30.49 -31.55 -5.72
N ILE A 4 -29.43 -32.31 -6.00
CA ILE A 4 -28.36 -32.60 -5.04
C ILE A 4 -27.38 -31.43 -5.14
N TYR A 5 -27.44 -30.51 -4.17
CA TYR A 5 -26.40 -29.51 -3.98
C TYR A 5 -25.25 -30.18 -3.21
N PHE A 6 -24.13 -30.45 -3.89
CA PHE A 6 -22.90 -30.79 -3.19
C PHE A 6 -22.34 -29.52 -2.56
N HIS A 7 -22.42 -29.43 -1.23
CA HIS A 7 -21.72 -28.43 -0.44
C HIS A 7 -20.22 -28.74 -0.51
N VAL A 8 -19.55 -28.25 -1.54
CA VAL A 8 -18.09 -28.27 -1.59
C VAL A 8 -17.61 -27.20 -0.61
N ASN A 9 -17.02 -27.64 0.49
CA ASN A 9 -16.48 -26.75 1.50
C ASN A 9 -15.23 -26.06 0.93
N ILE A 10 -15.38 -24.79 0.54
CA ILE A 10 -14.31 -23.97 -0.06
C ILE A 10 -13.08 -23.92 0.88
N GLU A 11 -13.28 -23.97 2.19
CA GLU A 11 -12.17 -24.00 3.15
C GLU A 11 -11.31 -25.26 3.00
N ASP A 12 -11.91 -26.41 2.71
CA ASP A 12 -11.19 -27.68 2.59
C ASP A 12 -10.37 -27.75 1.29
N ILE A 13 -10.86 -27.12 0.22
CA ILE A 13 -10.11 -26.94 -1.04
C ILE A 13 -8.96 -25.94 -0.84
N LEU A 14 -9.23 -24.82 -0.18
CA LEU A 14 -8.19 -23.82 0.09
C LEU A 14 -7.12 -24.38 1.01
N GLN A 15 -7.48 -25.16 2.02
CA GLN A 15 -6.52 -25.75 2.96
C GLN A 15 -5.67 -26.85 2.32
N LYS A 16 -6.24 -27.65 1.42
CA LYS A 16 -5.49 -28.62 0.61
C LYS A 16 -4.60 -27.95 -0.45
N ALA A 17 -5.08 -26.87 -1.08
CA ALA A 17 -4.29 -26.07 -2.01
C ALA A 17 -3.15 -25.32 -1.30
N PHE A 18 -3.38 -24.84 -0.08
CA PHE A 18 -2.38 -24.14 0.74
C PHE A 18 -1.29 -25.10 1.24
N CYS A 19 -1.64 -26.34 1.62
CA CYS A 19 -0.65 -27.39 1.92
C CYS A 19 0.18 -27.79 0.68
N LEU A 20 -0.40 -27.78 -0.52
CA LEU A 20 0.34 -28.11 -1.75
C LEU A 20 1.31 -27.02 -2.21
N MET A 21 1.09 -25.77 -1.80
CA MET A 21 1.85 -24.62 -2.28
C MET A 21 3.15 -24.35 -1.49
N PHE A 22 3.34 -25.01 -0.33
CA PHE A 22 4.44 -24.71 0.61
C PHE A 22 5.43 -25.87 0.88
N HIS A 23 5.41 -26.95 0.10
CA HIS A 23 6.57 -27.86 0.10
C HIS A 23 7.62 -27.35 -0.89
N ILE A 24 8.42 -26.40 -0.42
CA ILE A 24 9.70 -26.03 -1.04
C ILE A 24 10.64 -27.22 -0.79
N ASP A 25 10.93 -27.96 -1.86
CA ASP A 25 12.00 -28.96 -1.89
C ASP A 25 13.35 -28.22 -1.76
N GLU A 26 14.17 -28.60 -0.78
CA GLU A 26 15.48 -28.00 -0.48
C GLU A 26 16.53 -28.21 -1.60
N SER A 27 16.15 -28.80 -2.73
CA SER A 27 17.06 -29.21 -3.80
C SER A 27 17.16 -28.26 -5.00
N GLY A 28 16.40 -27.16 -5.04
CA GLY A 28 16.66 -26.05 -5.99
C GLY A 28 16.43 -26.34 -7.48
N ASP A 29 15.76 -27.44 -7.84
CA ASP A 29 15.35 -27.71 -9.22
C ASP A 29 13.83 -27.53 -9.37
N HIS A 30 13.42 -26.46 -10.05
CA HIS A 30 12.03 -26.06 -10.23
C HIS A 30 11.36 -26.69 -11.47
N SER A 31 11.98 -27.66 -12.13
CA SER A 31 11.52 -28.10 -13.44
C SER A 31 10.51 -29.26 -13.41
N GLN A 32 10.42 -30.06 -12.34
CA GLN A 32 9.47 -31.18 -12.27
C GLN A 32 8.96 -31.46 -10.86
N ILE A 33 7.76 -30.97 -10.53
CA ILE A 33 7.03 -31.48 -9.36
C ILE A 33 6.21 -32.69 -9.82
N ARG A 34 6.69 -33.90 -9.52
CA ARG A 34 5.96 -35.15 -9.79
C ARG A 34 5.06 -35.45 -8.59
N TYR A 35 3.79 -35.10 -8.70
CA TYR A 35 2.76 -35.48 -7.73
C TYR A 35 2.30 -36.92 -8.00
N ILE A 36 2.47 -37.83 -7.03
CA ILE A 36 1.81 -39.14 -7.02
C ILE A 36 0.46 -38.93 -6.33
N LEU A 37 -0.62 -38.84 -7.11
CA LEU A 37 -1.99 -38.87 -6.58
C LEU A 37 -2.41 -40.34 -6.39
N PRO A 38 -3.17 -40.68 -5.32
CA PRO A 38 -3.77 -42.00 -5.16
C PRO A 38 -4.69 -42.32 -6.34
N GLU A 39 -4.59 -43.54 -6.86
CA GLU A 39 -5.02 -43.95 -8.21
C GLU A 39 -6.53 -43.97 -8.49
N ASP A 40 -7.42 -43.62 -7.55
CA ASP A 40 -8.85 -43.95 -7.67
C ASP A 40 -9.85 -42.78 -7.64
N ASP A 41 -9.41 -41.52 -7.70
CA ASP A 41 -10.35 -40.41 -7.91
C ASP A 41 -10.02 -39.62 -9.17
N LEU A 42 -10.83 -39.86 -10.19
CA LEU A 42 -10.77 -39.30 -11.55
C LEU A 42 -11.20 -37.81 -11.56
N TYR A 43 -10.63 -37.01 -10.67
CA TYR A 43 -10.55 -35.58 -10.86
C TYR A 43 -9.30 -35.31 -11.68
N GLN A 44 -9.44 -35.34 -13.00
CA GLN A 44 -8.54 -34.56 -13.86
C GLN A 44 -8.72 -33.10 -13.46
N LEU A 45 -7.97 -32.67 -12.46
CA LEU A 45 -7.87 -31.27 -12.05
C LEU A 45 -7.27 -30.55 -13.27
N TYR A 46 -8.12 -29.91 -14.06
CA TYR A 46 -7.71 -29.15 -15.23
C TYR A 46 -6.92 -27.94 -14.72
N TYR A 47 -5.61 -28.12 -14.56
CA TYR A 47 -4.73 -27.10 -14.02
C TYR A 47 -4.53 -26.02 -15.08
N ASP A 48 -5.12 -24.84 -14.88
CA ASP A 48 -4.93 -23.69 -15.76
C ASP A 48 -3.49 -23.16 -15.61
N LYS A 49 -2.57 -23.76 -16.35
CA LYS A 49 -1.15 -23.36 -16.36
C LYS A 49 -0.98 -21.87 -16.71
N ARG A 50 -1.85 -21.32 -17.57
CA ARG A 50 -1.80 -19.91 -17.96
C ARG A 50 -2.26 -19.02 -16.81
N GLY A 51 -3.42 -19.32 -16.21
CA GLY A 51 -3.94 -18.62 -15.05
C GLY A 51 -2.98 -18.66 -13.88
N ASN A 52 -2.37 -19.81 -13.59
CA ASN A 52 -1.38 -19.96 -12.54
C ASN A 52 -0.12 -19.15 -12.81
N LYS A 53 0.36 -19.08 -14.05
CA LYS A 53 1.50 -18.22 -14.39
C LYS A 53 1.17 -16.73 -14.23
N LEU A 54 -0.03 -16.31 -14.63
CA LEU A 54 -0.50 -14.93 -14.44
C LEU A 54 -0.66 -14.58 -12.96
N PHE A 55 -1.19 -15.50 -12.16
CA PHE A 55 -1.31 -15.36 -10.72
C PHE A 55 0.06 -15.21 -10.06
N GLU A 56 1.02 -16.09 -10.40
CA GLU A 56 2.39 -16.02 -9.91
C GLU A 56 3.02 -14.65 -10.20
N ILE A 57 2.95 -14.19 -11.45
CA ILE A 57 3.48 -12.87 -11.85
C ILE A 57 2.81 -11.74 -11.06
N SER A 58 1.49 -11.80 -10.89
CA SER A 58 0.73 -10.78 -10.16
C SER A 58 1.09 -10.75 -8.67
N CYS A 59 1.29 -11.92 -8.06
CA CYS A 59 1.74 -12.04 -6.67
C CYS A 59 3.16 -11.50 -6.48
N LEU A 60 4.08 -11.81 -7.40
CA LEU A 60 5.43 -11.28 -7.39
C LEU A 60 5.40 -9.75 -7.53
N GLU A 61 4.67 -9.21 -8.51
CA GLU A 61 4.52 -7.76 -8.68
C GLU A 61 3.98 -7.12 -7.40
N ARG A 62 2.91 -7.69 -6.82
CA ARG A 62 2.31 -7.17 -5.58
C ARG A 62 3.33 -7.13 -4.44
N ARG A 63 4.09 -8.21 -4.25
CA ARG A 63 5.12 -8.30 -3.20
C ARG A 63 6.20 -7.24 -3.39
N GLU A 64 6.69 -7.04 -4.61
CA GLU A 64 7.75 -6.04 -4.86
C GLU A 64 7.23 -4.61 -4.64
N LEU A 65 5.98 -4.33 -5.03
CA LEU A 65 5.35 -3.03 -4.77
C LEU A 65 5.16 -2.75 -3.27
N ASP A 66 4.70 -3.76 -2.51
CA ASP A 66 4.52 -3.65 -1.05
C ASP A 66 5.88 -3.48 -0.35
N HIS A 67 6.91 -4.19 -0.80
CA HIS A 67 8.28 -4.03 -0.31
C HIS A 67 8.80 -2.61 -0.59
N ALA A 68 8.70 -2.12 -1.82
CA ALA A 68 9.12 -0.76 -2.18
C ALA A 68 8.37 0.32 -1.35
N MET A 69 7.06 0.14 -1.13
CA MET A 69 6.27 1.03 -0.28
C MET A 69 6.77 1.04 1.17
N ALA A 70 7.18 -0.10 1.72
CA ALA A 70 7.74 -0.19 3.07
C ALA A 70 9.05 0.58 3.18
N TRP A 71 9.97 0.39 2.23
CA TRP A 71 11.25 1.12 2.17
C TRP A 71 11.04 2.64 2.06
N PHE A 72 10.15 3.08 1.17
CA PHE A 72 9.84 4.50 1.05
C PHE A 72 9.13 5.08 2.27
N SER A 73 8.36 4.27 3.01
CA SER A 73 7.74 4.73 4.25
C SER A 73 8.78 4.99 5.34
N THR A 74 9.76 4.10 5.46
CA THR A 74 10.89 4.27 6.40
C THR A 74 11.75 5.48 6.04
N LEU A 75 12.20 5.56 4.78
CA LEU A 75 13.02 6.68 4.30
C LEU A 75 12.26 8.00 4.33
N GLY A 76 11.00 8.00 3.89
CA GLY A 76 10.13 9.17 3.88
C GLY A 76 9.87 9.71 5.29
N GLY A 77 9.67 8.81 6.27
CA GLY A 77 9.57 9.17 7.68
C GLY A 77 10.84 9.84 8.20
N ALA A 78 12.02 9.28 7.90
CA ALA A 78 13.31 9.84 8.32
C ALA A 78 13.58 11.23 7.69
N PHE A 79 13.43 11.36 6.37
CA PHE A 79 13.59 12.64 5.69
C PHE A 79 12.56 13.67 6.13
N SER A 80 11.32 13.26 6.38
CA SER A 80 10.28 14.15 6.91
C SER A 80 10.61 14.61 8.33
N ALA A 81 11.16 13.75 9.20
CA ALA A 81 11.55 14.17 10.55
C ALA A 81 12.66 15.25 10.53
N LEU A 82 13.61 15.13 9.59
CA LEU A 82 14.68 16.10 9.39
C LEU A 82 14.27 17.32 8.54
N GLY A 83 13.11 17.28 7.90
CA GLY A 83 12.65 18.32 6.97
C GLY A 83 12.31 19.66 7.65
N ASP A 84 12.05 19.66 8.96
CA ASP A 84 11.81 20.89 9.72
C ASP A 84 13.08 21.72 9.91
N THR A 85 14.26 21.08 9.92
CA THR A 85 15.56 21.74 10.11
C THR A 85 16.33 21.90 8.80
N PHE A 86 16.25 20.92 7.90
CA PHE A 86 17.02 20.90 6.65
C PHE A 86 16.09 20.93 5.44
N GLU A 87 16.14 22.03 4.67
CA GLU A 87 15.29 22.20 3.48
C GLU A 87 15.48 21.08 2.44
N TYR A 88 16.72 20.64 2.24
CA TYR A 88 17.03 19.50 1.38
C TYR A 88 16.26 18.23 1.79
N CYS A 89 16.15 17.95 3.10
CA CYS A 89 15.41 16.79 3.59
C CYS A 89 13.92 16.93 3.33
N ALA A 90 13.35 18.14 3.46
CA ALA A 90 11.96 18.41 3.10
C ALA A 90 11.70 18.20 1.60
N ILE A 91 12.64 18.60 0.73
CA ILE A 91 12.55 18.35 -0.71
C ILE A 91 12.58 16.85 -1.01
N MET A 92 13.50 16.11 -0.38
CA MET A 92 13.62 14.67 -0.55
C MET A 92 12.38 13.92 -0.04
N ALA A 93 11.82 14.31 1.12
CA ALA A 93 10.56 13.76 1.62
C ALA A 93 9.42 13.95 0.62
N GLY A 94 9.35 15.10 -0.06
CA GLY A 94 8.38 15.36 -1.12
C GLY A 94 8.55 14.46 -2.35
N LYS A 95 9.79 14.23 -2.79
CA LYS A 95 10.10 13.29 -3.88
C LYS A 95 9.73 11.85 -3.53
N ILE A 96 10.06 11.41 -2.32
CA ILE A 96 9.70 10.07 -1.82
C ILE A 96 8.18 9.92 -1.77
N SER A 97 7.47 10.92 -1.26
CA SER A 97 5.99 10.93 -1.21
C SER A 97 5.37 10.82 -2.61
N GLN A 98 6.00 11.39 -3.64
CA GLN A 98 5.58 11.22 -5.03
C GLN A 98 5.74 9.79 -5.52
N GLN A 99 6.87 9.14 -5.20
CA GLN A 99 7.08 7.73 -5.54
C GLN A 99 6.07 6.83 -4.82
N GLN A 100 5.82 7.07 -3.53
CA GLN A 100 4.77 6.36 -2.78
C GLN A 100 3.39 6.54 -3.42
N PHE A 101 3.07 7.74 -3.91
CA PHE A 101 1.81 7.99 -4.61
C PHE A 101 1.68 7.15 -5.90
N LEU A 102 2.74 7.05 -6.70
CA LEU A 102 2.74 6.22 -7.92
C LEU A 102 2.56 4.73 -7.59
N LEU A 103 3.26 4.23 -6.58
CA LEU A 103 3.07 2.86 -6.09
C LEU A 103 1.65 2.63 -5.57
N ALA A 104 1.08 3.58 -4.80
CA ALA A 104 -0.27 3.49 -4.28
C ALA A 104 -1.33 3.40 -5.40
N LEU A 105 -1.14 4.16 -6.49
CA LEU A 105 -1.98 4.04 -7.68
C LEU A 105 -1.87 2.65 -8.32
N ARG A 106 -0.65 2.09 -8.43
CA ARG A 106 -0.43 0.75 -8.99
C ARG A 106 -1.04 -0.34 -8.11
N LEU A 107 -0.98 -0.17 -6.79
CA LEU A 107 -1.57 -1.07 -5.79
C LEU A 107 -3.10 -0.99 -5.74
N GLY A 108 -3.71 0.03 -6.34
CA GLY A 108 -5.15 0.24 -6.35
C GLY A 108 -5.75 0.60 -4.99
N ASP A 109 -4.95 1.13 -4.04
CA ASP A 109 -5.40 1.48 -2.70
C ASP A 109 -5.72 2.99 -2.60
N PRO A 110 -7.02 3.38 -2.59
CA PRO A 110 -7.42 4.79 -2.53
C PRO A 110 -7.08 5.46 -1.19
N ASN A 111 -7.05 4.70 -0.08
CA ASN A 111 -6.68 5.24 1.23
C ASN A 111 -5.18 5.51 1.27
N LEU A 112 -4.36 4.61 0.74
CA LEU A 112 -2.93 4.81 0.62
C LEU A 112 -2.61 6.02 -0.28
N VAL A 113 -3.32 6.16 -1.40
CA VAL A 113 -3.24 7.35 -2.27
C VAL A 113 -3.50 8.64 -1.48
N ALA A 114 -4.54 8.67 -0.64
CA ALA A 114 -4.85 9.83 0.18
C ALA A 114 -3.76 10.13 1.23
N ARG A 115 -3.18 9.08 1.84
CA ARG A 115 -2.04 9.22 2.78
C ARG A 115 -0.79 9.77 2.09
N CYS A 116 -0.44 9.27 0.89
CA CYS A 116 0.72 9.79 0.13
C CYS A 116 0.56 11.27 -0.23
N LYS A 117 -0.66 11.68 -0.58
CA LYS A 117 -1.00 13.10 -0.75
C LYS A 117 -0.74 13.89 0.54
N LEU A 118 -1.19 13.39 1.68
CA LEU A 118 -0.92 14.03 2.97
C LEU A 118 0.59 14.11 3.29
N TYR A 119 1.40 13.10 2.98
CA TYR A 119 2.87 13.17 3.11
C TYR A 119 3.47 14.27 2.23
N MET A 120 2.99 14.40 1.00
CA MET A 120 3.38 15.51 0.12
C MET A 120 2.98 16.87 0.71
N ALA A 121 1.78 17.01 1.29
CA ALA A 121 1.39 18.24 1.99
C ALA A 121 2.34 18.58 3.14
N LEU A 122 2.79 17.58 3.91
CA LEU A 122 3.74 17.78 4.99
C LEU A 122 5.07 18.33 4.45
N SER A 123 5.62 17.73 3.39
CA SER A 123 6.84 18.24 2.74
C SER A 123 6.69 19.68 2.24
N LEU A 124 5.49 20.06 1.77
CA LEU A 124 5.20 21.42 1.32
C LEU A 124 5.15 22.41 2.49
N ILE A 125 4.65 22.00 3.66
CA ILE A 125 4.69 22.82 4.88
C ILE A 125 6.13 23.11 5.27
N GLN A 126 6.98 22.08 5.26
CA GLN A 126 8.39 22.17 5.61
C GLN A 126 9.18 23.09 4.67
N GLN A 127 8.83 23.07 3.38
CA GLN A 127 9.33 24.02 2.38
C GLN A 127 8.63 25.39 2.39
N ARG A 128 7.77 25.66 3.38
CA ARG A 128 7.00 26.91 3.54
C ARG A 128 6.04 27.24 2.40
N LYS A 129 5.69 26.25 1.59
CA LYS A 129 4.70 26.34 0.50
C LYS A 129 3.28 26.18 1.06
N PHE A 130 2.92 27.03 2.03
CA PHE A 130 1.71 26.90 2.83
C PHE A 130 0.41 26.93 2.02
N SER A 131 0.35 27.71 0.94
CA SER A 131 -0.85 27.82 0.10
C SER A 131 -1.18 26.51 -0.63
N LEU A 132 -0.15 25.85 -1.17
CA LEU A 132 -0.28 24.55 -1.83
C LEU A 132 -0.64 23.46 -0.81
N ALA A 133 0.09 23.41 0.31
CA ALA A 133 -0.20 22.47 1.39
C ALA A 133 -1.65 22.57 1.87
N LYS A 134 -2.17 23.80 2.09
CA LYS A 134 -3.55 24.03 2.53
C LYS A 134 -4.59 23.44 1.57
N LYS A 135 -4.41 23.65 0.27
CA LYS A 135 -5.33 23.11 -0.76
C LYS A 135 -5.35 21.58 -0.69
N LEU A 136 -4.17 20.98 -0.59
CA LEU A 136 -4.01 19.55 -0.61
C LEU A 136 -4.59 18.90 0.67
N ILE A 137 -4.29 19.43 1.85
CA ILE A 137 -4.87 18.95 3.12
C ILE A 137 -6.40 19.02 3.08
N LYS A 138 -6.98 20.17 2.67
CA LYS A 138 -8.44 20.31 2.59
C LYS A 138 -9.08 19.26 1.68
N SER A 139 -8.49 19.00 0.52
CA SER A 139 -9.01 17.99 -0.41
C SER A 139 -9.02 16.60 0.23
N GLN A 140 -7.97 16.24 0.98
CA GLN A 140 -7.88 14.94 1.64
C GLN A 140 -8.78 14.85 2.89
N CYS A 141 -8.97 15.94 3.64
CA CYS A 141 -9.95 15.99 4.74
C CYS A 141 -11.37 15.68 4.26
N ILE A 142 -11.76 16.17 3.07
CA ILE A 142 -13.10 15.92 2.52
C ILE A 142 -13.26 14.44 2.19
N ILE A 143 -12.24 13.83 1.58
CA ILE A 143 -12.22 12.39 1.29
C ILE A 143 -12.29 11.59 2.60
N ALA A 144 -11.43 11.91 3.57
CA ALA A 144 -11.36 11.22 4.86
C ALA A 144 -12.67 11.27 5.65
N LYS A 145 -13.45 12.35 5.54
CA LYS A 145 -14.77 12.46 6.17
C LYS A 145 -15.81 11.56 5.52
N LYS A 146 -15.79 11.43 4.19
CA LYS A 146 -16.70 10.53 3.46
C LYS A 146 -16.38 9.06 3.75
N GLU A 147 -15.10 8.77 3.94
CA GLU A 147 -14.55 7.43 4.16
C GLU A 147 -14.33 7.12 5.65
N TYR A 148 -14.90 7.93 6.57
CA TYR A 148 -14.54 7.91 7.99
C TYR A 148 -14.74 6.56 8.68
N GLU A 149 -15.81 5.85 8.34
CA GLU A 149 -16.10 4.53 8.89
C GLU A 149 -15.08 3.48 8.44
N ARG A 150 -14.46 3.67 7.27
CA ARG A 150 -13.47 2.75 6.68
C ARG A 150 -12.04 3.06 7.09
N ASP A 151 -11.68 4.33 7.26
CA ASP A 151 -10.32 4.73 7.67
C ASP A 151 -10.31 5.94 8.62
N LYS A 152 -10.51 5.65 9.91
CA LYS A 152 -10.39 6.65 10.98
C LYS A 152 -8.99 7.28 11.05
N ARG A 153 -7.95 6.54 10.67
CA ARG A 153 -6.55 6.99 10.74
C ARG A 153 -6.29 8.13 9.75
N LEU A 154 -6.89 8.07 8.56
CA LEU A 154 -6.73 9.12 7.56
C LEU A 154 -7.23 10.49 8.04
N LEU A 155 -8.36 10.51 8.76
CA LEU A 155 -8.89 11.76 9.34
C LEU A 155 -7.97 12.28 10.46
N THR A 156 -7.44 11.41 11.30
CA THR A 156 -6.45 11.78 12.33
C THR A 156 -5.19 12.38 11.71
N MET A 157 -4.68 11.79 10.62
CA MET A 157 -3.53 12.35 9.88
C MET A 157 -3.84 13.75 9.33
N CYS A 158 -5.03 13.95 8.76
CA CYS A 158 -5.48 15.26 8.31
C CYS A 158 -5.43 16.31 9.44
N HIS A 159 -5.94 15.96 10.62
CA HIS A 159 -5.92 16.84 11.78
C HIS A 159 -4.50 17.16 12.25
N GLY A 160 -3.62 16.17 12.33
CA GLY A 160 -2.22 16.37 12.72
C GLY A 160 -1.49 17.33 11.78
N ILE A 161 -1.61 17.09 10.47
CA ILE A 161 -0.94 17.91 9.45
C ILE A 161 -1.54 19.33 9.39
N TRP A 162 -2.86 19.46 9.59
CA TRP A 162 -3.50 20.77 9.67
C TRP A 162 -3.02 21.60 10.86
N THR A 163 -2.80 20.95 12.01
CA THR A 163 -2.23 21.60 13.19
C THR A 163 -0.80 22.06 12.93
N LYS A 164 0.03 21.20 12.33
CA LYS A 164 1.40 21.55 11.89
C LYS A 164 1.41 22.73 10.92
N TRP A 165 0.53 22.71 9.91
CA TRP A 165 0.37 23.82 8.96
C TRP A 165 0.05 25.16 9.65
N LYS A 166 -0.88 25.16 10.61
CA LYS A 166 -1.24 26.37 11.35
C LYS A 166 -0.07 26.91 12.16
N TYR A 167 0.62 26.02 12.86
CA TYR A 167 1.76 26.37 13.72
C TYR A 167 2.92 26.94 12.88
N ASP A 168 3.39 26.21 11.87
CA ASP A 168 4.53 26.63 11.05
C ASP A 168 4.23 27.92 10.28
N LYS A 169 2.98 28.09 9.79
CA LYS A 169 2.58 29.34 9.13
C LYS A 169 2.60 30.53 10.10
N LYS A 170 2.18 30.33 11.35
CA LYS A 170 2.24 31.38 12.38
C LYS A 170 3.69 31.73 12.70
N GLN A 171 4.55 30.72 12.88
CA GLN A 171 5.99 30.92 13.12
C GLN A 171 6.67 31.66 11.97
N ALA A 172 6.39 31.29 10.73
CA ALA A 172 6.94 31.96 9.56
C ALA A 172 6.54 33.45 9.49
N LYS A 173 5.31 33.80 9.88
CA LYS A 173 4.89 35.21 10.00
C LYS A 173 5.64 35.96 11.12
N ILE A 174 5.78 35.35 12.29
CA ILE A 174 6.51 35.95 13.42
C ILE A 174 7.96 36.24 13.03
N ASN A 175 8.58 35.32 12.29
CA ASN A 175 9.96 35.44 11.85
C ASN A 175 10.14 36.32 10.59
N GLY A 176 9.09 37.00 10.10
CA GLY A 176 9.17 37.89 8.93
C GLY A 176 9.42 37.19 7.60
N LEU A 177 9.07 35.90 7.50
CA LEU A 177 9.34 35.05 6.33
C LEU A 177 8.10 34.82 5.45
N LEU A 178 7.00 35.52 5.76
CA LEU A 178 5.71 35.57 5.06
C LEU A 178 5.10 36.96 5.22
#